data_AF-A0A4W5L3L7-F1
#
_entry.id   AF-A0A4W5L3L7-F1
#
_cell.length_a   1.000
_cell.length_b   1.000
_cell.length_c   1.000
_cell.angle_alpha   90.00
_cell.angle_beta   90.00
_cell.angle_gamma   90.00
#
_symmetry.space_group_name_H-M   'P 1'
#
loop_
_entity.id
_entity.type
_entity.pdbx_description
1 polymer ?
#
loop_
_entity_poly.entity_id
_entity_poly.type
_entity_poly.pdbx_seq_one_letter_code
_entity_poly.pdbx_strand_id
1 'polypeptide(L)'
;MLYSFVVLVRMPEFPSPQEWVVILYIFTSAIEKIREMFMSEAGKISQKVKVWFSDYFNLSDFLAIVTFFVGFGLRIGGEDVLVPGRTVYCLNIIFWYVRLLDILAVNQQAGPYVMMIGKMVSVLFFFLMLY
;
A
#
# COMPACT_ATOMS: atom_id res chain seq x y z
N MET A 1 8.78 1.01 10.72
CA MET A 1 9.56 0.50 11.86
C MET A 1 9.05 -0.87 12.32
N LEU A 2 7.86 -0.98 12.93
CA LEU A 2 7.31 -2.27 13.40
C LEU A 2 7.08 -3.29 12.27
N TYR A 3 6.41 -2.90 11.17
CA TYR A 3 6.22 -3.76 9.99
C TYR A 3 7.55 -4.27 9.41
N SER A 4 8.52 -3.37 9.26
CA SER A 4 9.85 -3.68 8.74
C SER A 4 10.60 -4.67 9.64
N PHE A 5 10.60 -4.44 10.95
CA PHE A 5 11.31 -5.30 11.92
C PHE A 5 10.72 -6.71 11.96
N VAL A 6 9.40 -6.82 11.93
CA VAL A 6 8.67 -8.08 12.06
C VAL A 6 8.78 -8.93 10.80
N VAL A 7 8.61 -8.32 9.63
CA VAL A 7 8.67 -9.04 8.35
C VAL A 7 10.13 -9.33 7.92
N LEU A 8 11.08 -8.41 8.14
CA LEU A 8 12.44 -8.55 7.62
C LEU A 8 13.39 -9.31 8.56
N VAL A 9 13.23 -9.24 9.89
CA VAL A 9 14.28 -9.71 10.83
C VAL A 9 13.98 -11.07 11.46
N ARG A 10 12.72 -11.38 11.81
CA ARG A 10 12.35 -12.67 12.40
C ARG A 10 11.02 -13.13 11.83
N MET A 11 11.03 -14.17 11.01
CA MET A 11 9.83 -14.94 10.66
C MET A 11 9.78 -16.21 11.51
N PRO A 12 9.21 -16.18 12.73
CA PRO A 12 8.84 -17.39 13.43
C PRO A 12 7.69 -18.10 12.69
N GLU A 13 7.59 -19.42 12.88
CA GLU A 13 6.53 -20.28 12.33
C GLU A 13 5.13 -19.82 12.75
N PHE A 14 5.02 -19.23 13.95
CA PHE A 14 3.78 -18.65 14.45
C PHE A 14 3.78 -17.12 14.32
N PRO A 15 2.65 -16.50 13.96
CA PRO A 15 2.56 -15.07 13.81
C PRO A 15 2.86 -14.36 15.13
N SER A 16 3.90 -13.51 15.11
CA SER A 16 4.23 -12.64 16.24
C SER A 16 3.04 -11.74 16.58
N PRO A 17 2.83 -11.35 17.85
CA PRO A 17 1.82 -10.36 18.23
C PRO A 17 1.90 -9.07 17.39
N GLN A 18 3.08 -8.73 16.89
CA GLN A 18 3.30 -7.56 16.05
C GLN A 18 2.77 -7.76 14.61
N GLU A 19 2.82 -9.00 14.07
CA GLU A 19 2.18 -9.34 12.78
C GLU A 19 0.66 -9.21 12.90
N TRP A 20 0.09 -9.65 14.01
CA TRP A 20 -1.34 -9.50 14.29
C TRP A 20 -1.79 -8.05 14.33
N VAL A 21 -1.02 -7.16 14.96
CA VAL A 21 -1.32 -5.71 14.97
C VAL A 21 -1.31 -5.14 13.55
N VAL A 22 -0.34 -5.54 12.71
CA VAL A 22 -0.26 -5.14 11.32
C VAL A 22 -1.47 -5.66 10.53
N ILE A 23 -1.81 -6.94 10.66
CA ILE A 23 -2.95 -7.55 9.98
C ILE A 23 -4.25 -6.80 10.35
N LEU A 24 -4.46 -6.53 11.63
CA LEU A 24 -5.61 -5.76 12.11
C LEU A 24 -5.64 -4.34 11.52
N TYR A 25 -4.50 -3.64 11.53
CA TYR A 25 -4.40 -2.30 10.95
C TYR A 25 -4.73 -2.25 9.45
N ILE A 26 -4.29 -3.26 8.70
CA ILE A 26 -4.53 -3.35 7.26
C ILE A 26 -5.99 -3.71 6.99
N PHE A 27 -6.55 -4.60 7.82
CA PHE A 27 -7.96 -4.95 7.76
C PHE A 27 -8.87 -3.76 8.05
N THR A 28 -8.57 -2.96 9.09
CA THR A 28 -9.32 -1.73 9.37
C THR A 28 -9.17 -0.71 8.24
N SER A 29 -7.96 -0.57 7.68
CA SER A 29 -7.71 0.28 6.51
C SER A 29 -8.52 -0.15 5.28
N ALA A 30 -8.70 -1.46 5.05
CA ALA A 30 -9.51 -1.98 3.95
C ALA A 30 -11.00 -1.64 4.14
N ILE A 31 -11.52 -1.74 5.36
CA ILE A 31 -12.89 -1.34 5.69
C ILE A 31 -13.10 0.15 5.43
N GLU A 32 -12.16 1.01 5.82
CA GLU A 32 -12.22 2.44 5.55
C GLU A 32 -12.27 2.75 4.06
N LYS A 33 -11.44 2.07 3.24
CA LYS A 33 -11.42 2.25 1.78
C LYS A 33 -12.71 1.78 1.12
N ILE A 34 -13.29 0.68 1.60
CA ILE A 34 -14.61 0.22 1.17
C ILE A 34 -15.67 1.29 1.51
N ARG A 35 -15.64 1.86 2.72
CA ARG A 35 -16.55 2.94 3.13
C ARG A 35 -16.41 4.19 2.26
N GLU A 36 -15.19 4.61 1.95
CA GLU A 36 -14.92 5.74 1.04
C GLU A 36 -15.53 5.49 -0.36
N MET A 37 -15.38 4.27 -0.89
CA MET A 37 -15.96 3.89 -2.19
C MET A 37 -17.49 3.97 -2.17
N PHE A 38 -18.15 3.60 -1.07
CA PHE A 38 -19.62 3.72 -0.93
C PHE A 38 -20.09 5.18 -0.80
N MET A 39 -19.37 6.00 -0.03
CA MET A 39 -19.70 7.41 0.23
C MET A 39 -19.44 8.36 -0.96
N SER A 40 -18.71 7.92 -1.99
CA SER A 40 -18.46 8.73 -3.19
C SER A 40 -19.75 9.19 -3.88
N GLU A 41 -19.82 10.44 -4.35
CA GLU A 41 -21.07 11.16 -4.68
C GLU A 41 -21.91 10.62 -5.86
N ALA A 42 -21.46 9.64 -6.64
CA ALA A 42 -22.19 9.20 -7.84
C ALA A 42 -23.39 8.27 -7.52
N GLY A 43 -24.51 8.40 -8.24
CA GLY A 43 -25.72 7.59 -8.02
C GLY A 43 -25.65 6.13 -8.51
N LYS A 44 -24.69 5.78 -9.37
CA LYS A 44 -24.47 4.41 -9.88
C LYS A 44 -23.13 3.85 -9.41
N ILE A 45 -23.14 2.65 -8.81
CA ILE A 45 -21.94 1.99 -8.21
C ILE A 45 -20.80 1.84 -9.23
N SER A 46 -21.10 1.45 -10.48
CA SER A 46 -20.08 1.28 -11.53
C SER A 46 -19.36 2.59 -11.88
N GLN A 47 -20.05 3.73 -11.82
CA GLN A 47 -19.45 5.03 -12.07
C GLN A 47 -18.63 5.52 -10.86
N LYS A 48 -19.08 5.25 -9.62
CA LYS A 48 -18.30 5.51 -8.40
C LYS A 48 -16.95 4.79 -8.45
N VAL A 49 -16.96 3.50 -8.77
CA VAL A 49 -15.74 2.66 -8.85
C VAL A 49 -14.79 3.21 -9.93
N LYS A 50 -15.32 3.59 -11.10
CA LYS A 50 -14.49 4.16 -12.18
C LYS A 50 -13.83 5.48 -11.79
N VAL A 51 -14.56 6.37 -11.11
CA VAL A 51 -14.01 7.66 -10.62
C VAL A 51 -12.99 7.42 -9.51
N TRP A 52 -13.28 6.50 -8.58
CA TRP A 52 -12.39 6.17 -7.48
C TRP A 52 -11.05 5.61 -7.96
N PHE A 53 -11.07 4.70 -8.96
CA PHE A 53 -9.85 4.18 -9.59
C PHE A 53 -9.13 5.16 -10.52
N SER A 54 -9.74 6.31 -10.83
CA SER A 54 -9.07 7.35 -11.63
C SER A 54 -8.00 8.10 -10.82
N ASP A 55 -8.08 8.03 -9.49
CA ASP A 55 -7.06 8.61 -8.61
C ASP A 55 -5.92 7.60 -8.40
N TYR A 56 -4.71 8.01 -8.76
CA TYR A 56 -3.52 7.17 -8.66
C TYR A 56 -3.24 6.72 -7.23
N PHE A 57 -3.57 7.55 -6.23
CA PHE A 57 -3.35 7.21 -4.82
C PHE A 57 -4.33 6.14 -4.34
N ASN A 58 -5.61 6.24 -4.74
CA ASN A 58 -6.63 5.23 -4.42
C ASN A 58 -6.32 3.87 -5.08
N LEU A 59 -5.90 3.88 -6.35
CA LEU A 59 -5.46 2.67 -7.03
C LEU A 59 -4.24 2.03 -6.34
N SER A 60 -3.25 2.84 -5.96
CA SER A 60 -2.07 2.37 -5.21
C SER A 60 -2.45 1.75 -3.86
N ASP A 61 -3.36 2.39 -3.11
CA ASP A 61 -3.88 1.88 -1.83
C ASP A 61 -4.63 0.55 -2.00
N PHE A 62 -5.43 0.42 -3.06
CA PHE A 62 -6.13 -0.82 -3.36
C PHE A 62 -5.13 -1.95 -3.69
N LEU A 63 -4.12 -1.67 -4.51
CA LEU A 63 -3.05 -2.62 -4.81
C LEU A 63 -2.29 -3.03 -3.54
N ALA A 64 -2.00 -2.08 -2.64
CA ALA A 64 -1.36 -2.36 -1.36
C ALA A 64 -2.14 -3.41 -0.54
N ILE A 65 -3.47 -3.25 -0.47
CA ILE A 65 -4.36 -4.14 0.27
C ILE A 65 -4.45 -5.51 -0.41
N VAL A 66 -4.63 -5.56 -1.74
CA VAL A 66 -4.71 -6.82 -2.50
C VAL A 66 -3.42 -7.62 -2.37
N THR A 67 -2.27 -6.98 -2.58
CA THR A 67 -0.95 -7.63 -2.44
C THR A 67 -0.71 -8.12 -1.01
N PHE A 68 -1.23 -7.44 0.00
CA PHE A 68 -1.16 -7.91 1.39
C PHE A 68 -1.95 -9.20 1.61
N PHE A 69 -3.19 -9.29 1.11
CA PHE A 69 -3.98 -10.52 1.21
C PHE A 69 -3.37 -11.69 0.43
N VAL A 70 -2.75 -11.43 -0.72
CA VAL A 70 -1.99 -12.44 -1.46
C VAL A 70 -0.80 -12.93 -0.63
N GLY A 71 -0.01 -12.02 -0.04
CA GLY A 71 1.10 -12.38 0.84
C GLY A 71 0.66 -13.16 2.08
N PHE A 72 -0.48 -12.80 2.65
CA PHE A 72 -1.10 -13.51 3.77
C PHE A 72 -1.57 -14.92 3.39
N GLY A 73 -2.20 -15.08 2.23
CA GLY A 73 -2.59 -16.38 1.69
C GLY A 73 -1.38 -17.29 1.45
N LEU A 74 -0.29 -16.74 0.91
CA LEU A 74 0.97 -17.47 0.72
C LEU A 74 1.61 -17.90 2.04
N ARG A 75 1.44 -17.13 3.13
CA ARG A 75 1.94 -17.49 4.46
C ARG A 75 1.18 -18.66 5.11
N ILE A 76 -0.10 -18.83 4.79
CA ILE A 76 -0.92 -19.96 5.26
C ILE A 76 -0.63 -21.23 4.44
N GLY A 77 -0.05 -21.09 3.25
CA GLY A 77 0.18 -22.17 2.27
C GLY A 77 1.28 -23.19 2.59
N GLY A 78 1.91 -23.15 3.77
CA GLY A 78 2.92 -24.13 4.21
C GLY A 78 4.39 -23.72 3.98
N GLU A 79 5.32 -24.62 4.29
CA GLU A 79 6.77 -24.36 4.33
C GLU A 79 7.38 -23.99 2.97
N ASP A 80 6.94 -24.62 1.87
CA ASP A 80 7.46 -24.35 0.52
C ASP A 80 7.16 -22.93 0.00
N VAL A 81 6.16 -22.27 0.62
CA VAL A 81 5.63 -20.97 0.18
C VAL A 81 6.07 -19.81 1.09
N LEU A 82 6.90 -20.11 2.08
CA LEU A 82 7.35 -19.15 3.10
C LEU A 82 8.33 -18.12 2.53
N VAL A 83 9.20 -18.55 1.60
CA VAL A 83 10.13 -17.67 0.86
C VAL A 83 9.39 -16.69 -0.06
N PRO A 84 8.46 -17.12 -0.95
CA PRO A 84 7.70 -16.18 -1.76
C PRO A 84 6.78 -15.29 -0.91
N GLY A 85 6.18 -15.79 0.18
CA GLY A 85 5.41 -14.98 1.12
C GLY A 85 6.23 -13.83 1.72
N ARG A 86 7.48 -14.10 2.13
CA ARG A 86 8.42 -13.07 2.61
C ARG A 86 8.72 -12.02 1.56
N THR A 87 9.00 -12.44 0.33
CA THR A 87 9.28 -11.52 -0.78
C THR A 87 8.08 -10.60 -1.06
N VAL A 88 6.85 -11.15 -1.05
CA VAL A 88 5.63 -10.37 -1.24
C VAL A 88 5.45 -9.33 -0.13
N TYR A 89 5.69 -9.69 1.14
CA TYR A 89 5.61 -8.72 2.24
C TYR A 89 6.69 -7.63 2.17
N CYS A 90 7.90 -7.99 1.74
CA CYS A 90 8.98 -7.03 1.50
C CYS A 90 8.60 -6.02 0.41
N LEU A 91 7.98 -6.47 -0.68
CA LEU A 91 7.49 -5.56 -1.72
C LEU A 91 6.28 -4.75 -1.24
N ASN A 92 5.42 -5.34 -0.40
CA ASN A 92 4.24 -4.68 0.13
C ASN A 92 4.58 -3.42 0.95
N ILE A 93 5.73 -3.38 1.64
CA ILE A 93 6.16 -2.19 2.39
C ILE A 93 6.29 -0.93 1.52
N ILE A 94 6.64 -1.11 0.24
CA ILE A 94 6.84 0.01 -0.68
C ILE A 94 5.51 0.74 -0.89
N PHE A 95 4.41 0.00 -1.01
CA PHE A 95 3.08 0.58 -1.14
C PHE A 95 2.66 1.36 0.12
N TRP A 96 3.00 0.86 1.32
CA TRP A 96 2.77 1.59 2.57
C TRP A 96 3.57 2.90 2.64
N TYR A 97 4.77 2.95 2.08
CA TYR A 97 5.53 4.20 1.96
C TYR A 97 4.90 5.18 0.97
N VAL A 98 4.34 4.70 -0.15
CA VAL A 98 3.60 5.56 -1.09
C VAL A 98 2.41 6.21 -0.39
N ARG A 99 1.65 5.46 0.42
CA ARG A 99 0.55 6.02 1.23
C ARG A 99 1.04 7.05 2.25
N LEU A 100 2.19 6.83 2.87
CA LEU A 100 2.80 7.81 3.78
C LEU A 100 3.13 9.11 3.03
N LEU A 101 3.65 9.02 1.81
CA LEU A 101 3.93 10.19 0.97
C LEU A 101 2.65 10.96 0.61
N ASP A 102 1.54 10.26 0.36
CA ASP A 102 0.24 10.89 0.10
C ASP A 102 -0.25 11.72 1.30
N ILE A 103 -0.17 11.15 2.51
CA ILE A 103 -0.50 11.88 3.75
C ILE A 103 0.41 13.10 3.94
N LEU A 104 1.70 12.96 3.61
CA LEU A 104 2.67 14.07 3.67
C LEU A 104 2.43 15.13 2.59
N ALA A 105 1.91 14.75 1.42
CA ALA A 105 1.59 15.66 0.33
C ALA A 105 0.48 16.65 0.72
N VAL A 106 -0.44 16.23 1.57
CA VAL A 106 -1.55 17.06 2.08
C VAL A 106 -1.12 17.94 3.28
N ASN A 107 0.01 17.65 3.93
CA ASN A 107 0.50 18.43 5.07
C ASN A 107 0.96 19.84 4.63
N GLN A 108 0.59 20.88 5.39
CA GLN A 108 0.87 22.28 5.03
C GLN A 108 2.36 22.60 4.87
N GLN A 109 3.22 21.99 5.67
CA GLN A 109 4.67 22.25 5.63
C GLN A 109 5.41 21.26 4.73
N ALA A 110 5.05 19.98 4.75
CA ALA A 110 5.74 18.94 4.00
C ALA A 110 5.24 18.78 2.55
N GLY A 111 3.99 19.16 2.29
CA GLY A 111 3.33 18.99 0.99
C GLY A 111 4.07 19.64 -0.17
N PRO A 112 4.47 20.93 -0.07
CA PRO A 112 5.25 21.59 -1.11
C PRO A 112 6.54 20.84 -1.48
N TYR A 113 7.24 20.26 -0.49
CA TYR A 113 8.47 19.49 -0.73
C TYR A 113 8.19 18.18 -1.47
N VAL A 114 7.16 17.43 -1.06
CA VAL A 114 6.76 16.18 -1.73
C VAL A 114 6.38 16.46 -3.19
N MET A 115 5.61 17.52 -3.43
CA MET A 115 5.21 17.92 -4.79
C MET A 115 6.41 18.35 -5.64
N MET A 116 7.39 19.04 -5.07
CA MET A 116 8.64 19.40 -5.77
C MET A 116 9.44 18.16 -6.17
N ILE A 117 9.63 17.21 -5.25
CA ILE A 117 10.35 15.95 -5.51
C ILE A 117 9.62 15.16 -6.61
N GLY A 118 8.30 15.05 -6.54
CA GLY A 118 7.50 14.37 -7.57
C GLY A 118 7.73 14.95 -8.97
N LYS A 119 7.74 16.28 -9.11
CA LYS A 119 8.05 16.95 -10.38
C LYS A 119 9.47 16.65 -10.88
N MET A 120 10.46 16.65 -9.99
CA MET A 120 11.84 16.33 -10.35
C MET A 120 11.99 14.89 -10.84
N VAL A 121 11.29 13.94 -10.21
CA VAL A 121 11.28 12.53 -10.64
C VAL A 121 10.65 12.36 -12.02
N SER A 122 9.55 13.04 -12.32
CA SER A 122 8.95 13.00 -13.66
C SER A 122 9.91 13.53 -14.74
N VAL A 123 10.66 14.59 -14.43
CA VAL A 123 11.68 15.15 -15.33
C VAL A 123 12.82 14.14 -15.54
N LEU A 124 13.29 13.48 -14.48
CA LEU A 124 14.32 12.44 -14.58
C LEU A 124 13.87 11.27 -15.48
N PHE A 125 12.62 10.81 -15.31
CA PHE A 125 12.08 9.71 -16.11
C PHE A 125 11.97 10.09 -17.60
N PHE A 126 11.60 11.34 -17.88
CA PHE A 126 11.60 11.86 -19.24
C PHE A 126 13.01 11.85 -19.86
N PHE A 127 14.03 12.31 -19.13
CA PHE A 127 15.42 12.23 -19.60
C PHE A 127 15.89 10.79 -19.83
N LEU A 128 15.48 9.86 -18.97
CA LEU A 128 15.83 8.45 -19.11
C LEU A 128 15.18 7.80 -20.33
N MET A 129 13.98 8.23 -20.74
CA MET A 129 13.36 7.76 -22.00
C MET A 129 13.98 8.38 -23.25
N LEU A 130 14.62 9.55 -23.13
CA LEU A 130 15.25 10.23 -24.25
C LEU A 130 16.67 9.74 -24.56
N TYR A 131 17.36 9.17 -23.57
CA TYR A 131 18.70 8.59 -23.71
C TYR A 131 18.62 7.09 -24.06
#